data_AF-A0A368FA93-F1
#
_entry.id   AF-A0A368FA93-F1
#
_cell.length_a   1.000
_cell.length_b   1.000
_cell.length_c   1.000
_cell.angle_alpha   90.00
_cell.angle_beta   90.00
_cell.angle_gamma   90.00
#
_symmetry.space_group_name_H-M   'P 1'
#
loop_
_entity.id
_entity.type
_entity.pdbx_description
1 polymer ?
#
loop_
_entity_poly.entity_id
_entity_poly.type
_entity_poly.pdbx_seq_one_letter_code
_entity_poly.pdbx_strand_id
1 'polypeptide(L)'
;MEGYEVTTLEEAAPKANIVVTTTGCKDIVCGKHMELLPNDAIVCNVGHFDCEIDVKWLNENAVSKDTIKPQVDRYLLKNGRHIILLAEGRLVNLGCATGHPSFVMSNSFTNQVLAQIELFTKYGTDKQYKIGLYVLPKTLDEEVAALHLAKLGVKLTKLTEEQANYLGVPVNGPFKPDHYRY
;
A
#
# COMPACT_ATOMS: atom_id res chain seq x y z
N MET A 1 18.62 -6.45 -1.74
CA MET A 1 19.18 -5.88 -0.49
C MET A 1 19.56 -4.47 -0.83
N GLU A 2 18.66 -3.52 -0.59
CA GLU A 2 18.65 -2.19 -1.21
C GLU A 2 19.47 -1.12 -0.46
N GLY A 3 20.38 -1.55 0.43
CA GLY A 3 21.25 -0.64 1.18
C GLY A 3 20.61 0.05 2.39
N TYR A 4 19.40 -0.33 2.79
CA TYR A 4 18.75 0.20 3.99
C TYR A 4 19.22 -0.50 5.28
N GLU A 5 19.49 0.30 6.30
CA GLU A 5 19.68 -0.20 7.67
C GLU A 5 18.36 -0.81 8.17
N VAL A 6 18.41 -2.04 8.67
CA VAL A 6 17.29 -2.69 9.36
C VAL A 6 17.58 -2.64 10.85
N THR A 7 16.84 -1.81 11.57
CA THR A 7 16.96 -1.63 13.03
C THR A 7 15.57 -1.59 13.67
N THR A 8 15.52 -1.55 15.00
CA THR A 8 14.30 -1.39 15.80
C THR A 8 13.86 0.06 15.86
N LEU A 9 12.57 0.30 16.13
CA LEU A 9 12.08 1.66 16.30
C LEU A 9 12.67 2.31 17.55
N GLU A 10 12.94 1.53 18.61
CA GLU A 10 13.61 2.02 19.82
C GLU A 10 14.98 2.64 19.54
N GLU A 11 15.78 2.04 18.66
CA GLU A 11 17.10 2.57 18.28
C GLU A 11 16.99 3.73 17.27
N ALA A 12 16.02 3.68 16.37
CA ALA A 12 15.86 4.69 15.32
C ALA A 12 15.18 5.98 15.82
N ALA A 13 14.24 5.89 16.77
CA ALA A 13 13.39 7.01 17.19
C ALA A 13 14.19 8.27 17.60
N PRO A 14 15.27 8.19 18.40
CA PRO A 14 16.04 9.39 18.80
C PRO A 14 16.67 10.18 17.64
N LYS A 15 16.87 9.54 16.48
CA LYS A 15 17.47 10.13 15.26
C LYS A 15 16.47 10.33 14.11
N ALA A 16 15.22 9.90 14.27
CA ALA A 16 14.22 9.91 13.21
C ALA A 16 13.50 11.25 13.10
N ASN A 17 13.73 11.98 12.01
CA ASN A 17 12.98 13.21 11.70
C ASN A 17 11.60 12.92 11.08
N ILE A 18 11.46 11.76 10.42
CA ILE A 18 10.22 11.31 9.80
C ILE A 18 10.05 9.82 10.13
N VAL A 19 8.89 9.46 10.65
CA VAL A 19 8.47 8.09 10.91
C VAL A 19 7.24 7.78 10.08
N VAL A 20 7.32 6.73 9.26
CA VAL A 20 6.23 6.28 8.40
C VAL A 20 5.89 4.83 8.74
N THR A 21 4.64 4.55 9.10
CA THR A 21 4.17 3.17 9.32
C THR A 21 3.55 2.61 8.03
N THR A 22 3.98 1.41 7.64
CA THR A 22 3.57 0.73 6.39
C THR A 22 3.33 -0.77 6.64
N THR A 23 2.89 -1.15 7.84
CA THR A 23 2.99 -2.56 8.29
C THR A 23 1.72 -3.36 8.10
N GLY A 24 0.55 -2.70 8.09
CA GLY A 24 -0.75 -3.36 8.17
C GLY A 24 -1.06 -3.95 9.55
N CYS A 25 -0.29 -3.60 10.58
CA CYS A 25 -0.40 -4.12 11.94
C CYS A 25 -0.66 -2.99 12.95
N LYS A 26 -1.07 -3.34 14.17
CA LYS A 26 -1.38 -2.37 15.23
C LYS A 26 -0.19 -2.13 16.16
N ASP A 27 -0.21 -0.99 16.86
CA ASP A 27 0.72 -0.66 17.95
C ASP A 27 2.19 -0.61 17.52
N ILE A 28 2.48 -0.04 16.35
CA ILE A 28 3.84 0.10 15.81
C ILE A 28 4.53 1.33 16.42
N VAL A 29 3.86 2.47 16.45
CA VAL A 29 4.36 3.72 17.05
C VAL A 29 3.51 4.07 18.27
N CYS A 30 4.00 3.68 19.45
CA CYS A 30 3.34 3.94 20.73
C CYS A 30 3.96 5.14 21.46
N GLY A 31 3.34 5.54 22.58
CA GLY A 31 3.84 6.62 23.46
C GLY A 31 5.33 6.55 23.77
N LYS A 32 5.83 5.36 24.15
CA LYS A 32 7.27 5.13 24.44
C LYS A 32 8.20 5.48 23.27
N HIS A 33 7.73 5.34 22.02
CA HIS A 33 8.52 5.68 20.84
C HIS A 33 8.42 7.19 20.56
N MET A 34 7.22 7.74 20.64
CA MET A 34 6.94 9.15 20.42
C MET A 34 7.70 10.06 21.39
N GLU A 35 7.80 9.66 22.66
CA GLU A 35 8.57 10.41 23.65
C GLU A 35 10.06 10.49 23.35
N LEU A 36 10.62 9.60 22.53
CA LEU A 36 12.03 9.58 22.16
C LEU A 36 12.33 10.46 20.95
N LEU A 37 11.32 10.79 20.13
CA LEU A 37 11.52 11.50 18.88
C LEU A 37 12.13 12.91 19.08
N PRO A 38 12.92 13.40 18.10
CA PRO A 38 13.34 14.79 18.04
C PRO A 38 12.16 15.77 18.08
N ASN A 39 12.41 16.99 18.55
CA ASN A 39 11.40 18.05 18.50
C ASN A 39 10.98 18.32 17.05
N ASP A 40 9.67 18.40 16.81
CA ASP A 40 9.05 18.58 15.50
C ASP A 40 9.26 17.42 14.52
N ALA A 41 9.54 16.21 15.02
CA ALA A 41 9.50 15.01 14.19
C ALA A 41 8.11 14.79 13.58
N ILE A 42 8.08 14.35 12.32
CA ILE A 42 6.85 14.06 11.58
C ILE A 42 6.52 12.58 11.72
N VAL A 43 5.28 12.27 12.12
CA VAL A 43 4.78 10.89 12.23
C VAL A 43 3.55 10.74 11.34
N CYS A 44 3.55 9.71 10.49
CA CYS A 44 2.42 9.43 9.61
C CYS A 44 2.27 7.94 9.30
N ASN A 45 1.09 7.58 8.79
CA ASN A 45 0.73 6.23 8.43
C ASN A 45 0.31 6.15 6.96
N VAL A 46 0.79 5.13 6.25
CA VAL A 46 0.32 4.78 4.89
C VAL A 46 -0.04 3.29 4.78
N GLY A 47 -0.04 2.58 5.91
CA GLY A 47 -0.48 1.19 6.01
C GLY A 47 -1.98 1.05 6.26
N HIS A 48 -2.40 0.23 7.21
CA HIS A 48 -3.83 -0.09 7.37
C HIS A 48 -4.51 0.76 8.44
N PHE A 49 -5.62 1.40 8.06
CA PHE A 49 -6.50 2.19 8.95
C PHE A 49 -5.76 3.25 9.79
N ASP A 50 -6.02 3.30 11.09
CA ASP A 50 -5.57 4.31 12.06
C ASP A 50 -4.90 3.69 13.30
N CYS A 51 -4.68 2.37 13.32
CA CYS A 51 -4.22 1.64 14.51
C CYS A 51 -2.71 1.38 14.57
N GLU A 52 -1.96 1.75 13.53
CA GLU A 52 -0.49 1.58 13.54
C GLU A 52 0.19 2.56 14.50
N ILE A 53 -0.42 3.73 14.70
CA ILE A 53 0.06 4.80 15.60
C ILE A 53 -0.93 4.94 16.76
N ASP A 54 -0.42 5.00 17.98
CA ASP A 54 -1.25 5.20 19.18
C ASP A 54 -1.67 6.68 19.34
N VAL A 55 -2.55 7.14 18.44
CA VAL A 55 -3.09 8.51 18.44
C VAL A 55 -3.95 8.77 19.68
N LYS A 56 -4.57 7.73 20.23
CA LYS A 56 -5.31 7.82 21.49
C LYS A 56 -4.37 8.26 22.62
N TRP A 57 -3.20 7.63 22.75
CA TRP A 57 -2.21 8.03 23.74
C TRP A 57 -1.78 9.48 23.57
N LEU A 58 -1.57 9.96 22.33
CA LEU A 58 -1.24 11.37 22.07
C LEU A 58 -2.33 12.31 22.59
N ASN A 59 -3.60 12.02 22.27
CA ASN A 59 -4.73 12.85 22.69
C ASN A 59 -4.89 12.88 24.22
N GLU A 60 -4.55 11.79 24.91
CA GLU A 60 -4.67 11.67 26.37
C GLU A 60 -3.45 12.23 27.13
N ASN A 61 -2.26 12.23 26.53
CA ASN A 61 -0.99 12.52 27.23
C ASN A 61 -0.26 13.78 26.79
N ALA A 62 -0.60 14.35 25.63
CA ALA A 62 -0.05 15.63 25.21
C ALA A 62 -0.53 16.77 26.12
N VAL A 63 0.33 17.76 26.31
CA VAL A 63 0.02 19.00 27.05
C VAL A 63 -0.97 19.86 26.26
N SER A 64 -0.79 19.92 24.95
CA SER A 64 -1.70 20.62 24.04
C SER A 64 -1.60 20.07 22.62
N LYS A 65 -2.65 20.34 21.82
CA LYS A 65 -2.76 19.99 20.41
C LYS A 65 -3.10 21.26 19.64
N ASP A 66 -2.21 21.68 18.74
CA ASP A 66 -2.42 22.80 17.82
C ASP A 66 -2.70 22.26 16.41
N THR A 67 -3.89 22.51 15.88
CA THR A 67 -4.18 22.20 14.47
C THR A 67 -3.57 23.27 13.58
N ILE A 68 -2.51 22.91 12.83
CA ILE A 68 -1.80 23.82 11.91
C ILE A 68 -2.67 24.11 10.69
N LYS A 69 -3.23 23.05 10.10
CA LYS A 69 -4.14 23.07 8.95
C LYS A 69 -4.94 21.75 8.92
N PRO A 70 -5.95 21.60 8.04
CA PRO A 70 -6.65 20.33 7.91
C PRO A 70 -5.66 19.16 7.73
N GLN A 71 -5.82 18.11 8.54
CA GLN A 71 -5.00 16.90 8.54
C GLN A 71 -3.54 17.09 8.98
N VAL A 72 -3.20 18.21 9.64
CA VAL A 72 -1.87 18.44 10.23
C VAL A 72 -2.02 19.03 11.62
N ASP A 73 -1.64 18.23 12.61
CA ASP A 73 -1.70 18.59 14.02
C ASP A 73 -0.31 18.57 14.65
N ARG A 74 -0.05 19.50 15.55
CA ARG A 74 1.18 19.59 16.33
C ARG A 74 0.87 19.36 17.80
N TYR A 75 1.44 18.30 18.37
CA TYR A 75 1.24 17.91 19.76
C TYR A 75 2.44 18.34 20.60
N LEU A 76 2.23 19.13 21.64
CA LEU A 76 3.24 19.42 22.66
C LEU A 76 3.24 18.30 23.70
N LEU A 77 4.36 17.61 23.88
CA LEU A 77 4.53 16.55 24.88
C LEU A 77 5.01 17.12 26.22
N LYS A 78 4.85 16.32 27.29
CA LYS A 78 5.27 16.69 28.66
C LYS A 78 6.78 16.95 28.78
N ASN A 79 7.59 16.36 27.89
CA ASN A 79 9.04 16.59 27.83
C ASN A 79 9.43 17.91 27.14
N GLY A 80 8.45 18.73 26.73
CA GLY A 80 8.67 20.01 26.04
C GLY A 80 8.92 19.90 24.54
N ARG A 81 9.01 18.69 23.97
CA ARG A 81 9.15 18.47 22.53
C ARG A 81 7.79 18.39 21.86
N HIS A 82 7.77 18.70 20.57
CA HIS A 82 6.60 18.59 19.73
C HIS A 82 6.69 17.39 18.78
N ILE A 83 5.53 16.87 18.39
CA ILE A 83 5.35 15.93 17.28
C ILE A 83 4.37 16.53 16.29
N ILE A 84 4.68 16.41 14.99
CA ILE A 84 3.74 16.74 13.92
C ILE A 84 3.10 15.43 13.45
N LEU A 85 1.80 15.28 13.70
CA LEU A 85 1.01 14.13 13.26
C LEU A 85 0.24 14.48 11.99
N LEU A 86 0.37 13.62 10.97
CA LEU A 86 -0.37 13.77 9.73
C LEU A 86 -1.63 12.89 9.72
N ALA A 87 -2.72 13.44 9.18
CA ALA A 87 -4.01 12.79 8.98
C ALA A 87 -4.60 12.09 10.22
N GLU A 88 -4.25 12.57 11.42
CA GLU A 88 -4.65 11.94 12.68
C GLU A 88 -4.29 10.45 12.74
N GLY A 89 -3.15 10.06 12.13
CA GLY A 89 -2.69 8.66 12.06
C GLY A 89 -3.38 7.79 11.01
N ARG A 90 -4.31 8.35 10.22
CA ARG A 90 -4.90 7.68 9.05
C ARG A 90 -3.96 7.75 7.84
N LEU A 91 -4.41 7.14 6.74
CA LEU A 91 -3.73 7.12 5.44
C LEU A 91 -3.32 8.52 4.95
N VAL A 92 -2.04 8.85 5.09
CA VAL A 92 -1.47 10.17 4.80
C VAL A 92 -1.56 10.54 3.32
N ASN A 93 -1.40 9.57 2.42
CA ASN A 93 -1.46 9.79 0.98
C ASN A 93 -2.87 10.23 0.52
N LEU A 94 -3.92 9.77 1.22
CA LEU A 94 -5.31 10.17 0.95
C LEU A 94 -5.74 11.38 1.78
N GLY A 95 -5.30 11.46 3.04
CA GLY A 95 -5.69 12.53 3.95
C GLY A 95 -4.99 13.85 3.66
N CYS A 96 -3.71 13.82 3.29
CA CYS A 96 -2.89 15.01 3.07
C CYS A 96 -2.61 15.30 1.59
N ALA A 97 -3.03 14.41 0.68
CA ALA A 97 -2.83 14.55 -0.76
C ALA A 97 -4.01 13.91 -1.54
N THR A 98 -3.76 13.40 -2.74
CA THR A 98 -4.81 12.89 -3.65
C THR A 98 -4.72 11.38 -3.91
N GLY A 99 -4.01 10.64 -3.06
CA GLY A 99 -3.79 9.21 -3.23
C GLY A 99 -2.89 8.86 -4.42
N HIS A 100 -3.04 7.64 -4.93
CA HIS A 100 -2.31 7.19 -6.11
C HIS A 100 -2.79 7.91 -7.38
N PRO A 101 -1.89 8.18 -8.34
CA PRO A 101 -2.26 8.81 -9.60
C PRO A 101 -3.17 7.89 -10.43
N SER A 102 -3.96 8.49 -11.33
CA SER A 102 -4.98 7.78 -12.11
C SER A 102 -4.44 6.57 -12.88
N PHE A 103 -3.21 6.62 -13.39
CA PHE A 103 -2.62 5.50 -14.13
C PHE A 103 -2.32 4.29 -13.23
N VAL A 104 -1.90 4.52 -11.98
CA VAL A 104 -1.74 3.45 -10.98
C VAL A 104 -3.11 2.88 -10.63
N MET A 105 -4.09 3.75 -10.36
CA MET A 105 -5.45 3.32 -10.04
C MET A 105 -6.15 2.61 -11.20
N SER A 106 -5.79 2.92 -12.45
CA SER A 106 -6.30 2.25 -13.64
C SER A 106 -6.03 0.76 -13.60
N ASN A 107 -4.84 0.32 -13.18
CA ASN A 107 -4.51 -1.11 -13.05
C ASN A 107 -5.42 -1.79 -12.01
N SER A 108 -5.54 -1.20 -10.83
CA SER A 108 -6.40 -1.72 -9.75
C SER A 108 -7.88 -1.76 -10.15
N PHE A 109 -8.39 -0.73 -10.82
CA PHE A 109 -9.78 -0.64 -11.22
C PHE A 109 -10.11 -1.52 -12.43
N THR A 110 -9.18 -1.72 -13.38
CA THR A 110 -9.35 -2.74 -14.42
C THR A 110 -9.48 -4.13 -13.79
N ASN A 111 -8.62 -4.48 -12.83
CA ASN A 111 -8.73 -5.73 -12.08
C ASN A 111 -10.09 -5.88 -11.39
N GLN A 112 -10.57 -4.84 -10.70
CA GLN A 112 -11.89 -4.88 -10.07
C GLN A 112 -13.02 -5.07 -11.09
N VAL A 113 -13.00 -4.35 -12.21
CA VAL A 113 -14.03 -4.46 -13.25
C VAL A 113 -14.02 -5.85 -13.90
N LEU A 114 -12.86 -6.41 -14.22
CA LEU A 114 -12.75 -7.76 -14.76
C LEU A 114 -13.26 -8.80 -13.76
N ALA A 115 -12.94 -8.64 -12.47
CA ALA A 115 -13.49 -9.51 -11.41
C ALA A 115 -15.02 -9.40 -11.31
N GLN A 116 -15.58 -8.20 -11.43
CA GLN A 116 -17.03 -8.01 -11.43
C GLN A 116 -17.68 -8.68 -12.65
N ILE A 117 -17.11 -8.52 -13.84
CA ILE A 117 -17.60 -9.16 -15.07
C ILE A 117 -17.55 -10.69 -14.92
N GLU A 118 -16.43 -11.23 -14.45
CA GLU A 118 -16.22 -12.67 -14.26
C GLU A 118 -17.24 -13.28 -13.28
N LEU A 119 -17.43 -12.64 -12.11
CA LEU A 119 -18.40 -13.09 -11.11
C LEU A 119 -19.84 -13.00 -11.64
N PHE A 120 -20.19 -11.88 -12.29
CA PHE A 120 -21.55 -11.64 -12.75
C PHE A 120 -21.94 -12.58 -13.90
N THR A 121 -21.06 -12.76 -14.89
CA THR A 121 -21.35 -13.58 -16.08
C THR A 121 -21.37 -15.08 -15.79
N LYS A 122 -20.68 -15.54 -14.74
CA LYS A 122 -20.70 -16.95 -14.31
C LYS A 122 -21.79 -17.27 -13.30
N TYR A 123 -22.40 -16.26 -12.69
CA TYR A 123 -23.48 -16.46 -11.73
C TYR A 123 -24.67 -17.21 -12.36
N GLY A 124 -25.16 -18.26 -11.69
CA GLY A 124 -26.25 -19.10 -12.18
C GLY A 124 -25.88 -20.07 -13.31
N THR A 125 -24.60 -20.16 -13.69
CA THR A 125 -24.09 -21.12 -14.68
C THR A 125 -23.39 -22.30 -14.01
N ASP A 126 -23.12 -23.37 -14.75
CA ASP A 126 -22.31 -24.51 -14.27
C ASP A 126 -20.87 -24.12 -13.89
N LYS A 127 -20.42 -22.92 -14.28
CA LYS A 127 -19.10 -22.37 -13.96
C LYS A 127 -19.13 -21.40 -12.78
N GLN A 128 -20.25 -21.29 -12.07
CA GLN A 128 -20.38 -20.41 -10.91
C GLN A 128 -19.34 -20.74 -9.83
N TYR A 129 -18.72 -19.69 -9.28
CA TYR A 129 -17.85 -19.83 -8.12
C TYR A 129 -18.64 -20.26 -6.89
N LYS A 130 -18.11 -21.26 -6.18
CA LYS A 130 -18.61 -21.62 -4.84
C LYS A 130 -18.21 -20.53 -3.85
N ILE A 131 -18.77 -20.56 -2.64
CA ILE A 131 -18.32 -19.67 -1.58
C ILE A 131 -16.85 -19.98 -1.27
N GLY A 132 -15.98 -18.98 -1.37
CA GLY A 132 -14.56 -19.13 -1.17
C GLY A 132 -13.77 -17.87 -1.52
N LEU A 133 -12.46 -17.93 -1.31
CA LEU A 133 -11.52 -16.90 -1.73
C LEU A 133 -10.88 -17.33 -3.04
N TYR A 134 -10.91 -16.44 -4.02
CA TYR A 134 -10.37 -16.68 -5.35
C TYR A 134 -9.41 -15.56 -5.72
N VAL A 135 -8.36 -15.93 -6.44
CA VAL A 135 -7.47 -14.98 -7.12
C VAL A 135 -7.93 -14.89 -8.56
N LEU A 136 -7.83 -13.71 -9.17
CA LEU A 136 -8.06 -13.55 -10.60
C LEU A 136 -7.14 -14.52 -11.38
N PRO A 137 -7.65 -15.22 -12.40
CA PRO A 137 -6.81 -16.02 -13.29
C PRO A 137 -5.64 -15.19 -13.84
N LYS A 138 -4.46 -15.81 -13.94
CA LYS A 138 -3.23 -15.16 -14.43
C LYS A 138 -3.40 -14.50 -15.81
N THR A 139 -4.24 -15.08 -16.66
CA THR A 139 -4.58 -14.52 -17.98
C THR A 139 -5.23 -13.15 -17.89
N LEU A 140 -6.11 -12.92 -16.89
CA LEU A 140 -6.75 -11.61 -16.69
C LEU A 140 -5.76 -10.59 -16.13
N ASP A 141 -4.84 -11.01 -15.27
CA ASP A 141 -3.77 -10.12 -14.76
C ASP A 141 -2.80 -9.70 -15.89
N GLU A 142 -2.42 -10.64 -16.76
CA GLU A 142 -1.65 -10.35 -17.98
C GLU A 142 -2.42 -9.45 -18.96
N GLU A 143 -3.74 -9.62 -19.08
CA GLU A 143 -4.61 -8.73 -19.87
C GLU A 143 -4.63 -7.31 -19.30
N VAL A 144 -4.72 -7.14 -17.98
CA VAL A 144 -4.60 -5.83 -17.34
C VAL A 144 -3.27 -5.18 -17.72
N ALA A 145 -2.15 -5.90 -17.60
CA ALA A 145 -0.84 -5.36 -18.00
C ALA A 145 -0.82 -4.98 -19.49
N ALA A 146 -1.30 -5.85 -20.38
CA ALA A 146 -1.34 -5.63 -21.83
C ALA A 146 -2.13 -4.36 -22.22
N LEU A 147 -3.28 -4.11 -21.57
CA LEU A 147 -4.13 -2.93 -21.81
C LEU A 147 -3.41 -1.61 -21.52
N HIS A 148 -2.38 -1.61 -20.66
CA HIS A 148 -1.65 -0.39 -20.28
C HIS A 148 -0.39 -0.14 -21.13
N LEU A 149 0.12 -1.13 -21.87
CA LEU A 149 1.40 -1.05 -22.61
C LEU A 149 1.40 0.03 -23.70
N ALA A 150 0.32 0.12 -24.48
CA ALA A 150 0.23 1.08 -25.59
C ALA A 150 0.34 2.53 -25.11
N LYS A 151 -0.26 2.84 -23.95
CA LYS A 151 -0.20 4.18 -23.34
C LYS A 151 1.21 4.56 -22.89
N LEU A 152 2.03 3.56 -22.53
CA LEU A 152 3.44 3.74 -22.15
C LEU A 152 4.39 3.70 -23.36
N GLY A 153 3.88 3.48 -24.58
CA GLY A 153 4.71 3.32 -25.78
C GLY A 153 5.51 2.02 -25.79
N VAL A 154 5.15 1.04 -24.97
CA VAL A 154 5.84 -0.26 -24.90
C VAL A 154 5.43 -1.12 -26.09
N LYS A 155 6.42 -1.72 -26.75
CA LYS A 155 6.24 -2.69 -27.84
C LYS A 155 6.58 -4.08 -27.31
N LEU A 156 5.56 -4.92 -27.14
CA LEU A 156 5.73 -6.27 -26.62
C LEU A 156 6.21 -7.22 -27.73
N THR A 157 7.30 -7.93 -27.49
CA THR A 157 7.76 -9.03 -28.36
C THR A 157 6.74 -10.16 -28.34
N LYS A 158 6.42 -10.73 -29.52
CA LYS A 158 5.58 -11.92 -29.63
C LYS A 158 6.46 -13.16 -29.77
N LEU A 159 6.16 -14.21 -29.00
CA LEU A 159 6.82 -15.50 -29.15
C LEU A 159 6.52 -16.08 -30.53
N THR A 160 7.52 -16.72 -31.14
CA THR A 160 7.26 -17.66 -32.23
C THR A 160 6.71 -18.97 -31.66
N GLU A 161 6.09 -19.79 -32.51
CA GLU A 161 5.62 -21.12 -32.09
C GLU A 161 6.77 -22.00 -31.56
N GLU A 162 7.95 -21.91 -32.20
CA GLU A 162 9.14 -22.64 -31.76
C GLU A 162 9.59 -22.22 -30.34
N GLN A 163 9.61 -20.92 -30.05
CA GLN A 163 9.95 -20.41 -28.72
C GLN A 163 8.92 -20.81 -27.67
N ALA A 164 7.62 -20.73 -28.01
CA ALA A 164 6.53 -21.12 -27.12
C ALA A 164 6.61 -22.61 -26.76
N ASN A 165 6.85 -23.47 -27.76
CA ASN A 165 7.07 -24.90 -27.56
C ASN A 165 8.31 -25.19 -26.70
N TYR A 166 9.41 -24.47 -26.93
CA TYR A 166 10.64 -24.60 -26.13
C TYR A 166 10.42 -24.24 -24.67
N LEU A 167 9.68 -23.15 -24.40
CA LEU A 167 9.38 -22.69 -23.05
C LEU A 167 8.26 -23.47 -22.36
N GLY A 168 7.49 -24.27 -23.11
CA GLY A 168 6.33 -25.00 -22.59
C GLY A 168 5.18 -24.07 -22.19
N VAL A 169 5.00 -22.94 -22.88
CA VAL A 169 3.91 -21.97 -22.62
C VAL A 169 3.16 -21.65 -23.91
N PRO A 170 1.86 -21.27 -23.85
CA PRO A 170 1.14 -20.81 -25.04
C PRO A 170 1.71 -19.49 -25.58
N VAL A 171 1.59 -19.27 -26.90
CA VAL A 171 2.03 -18.03 -27.57
C VAL A 171 1.36 -16.78 -26.95
N ASN A 172 0.12 -16.91 -26.47
CA ASN A 172 -0.67 -15.84 -25.88
C ASN A 172 -0.78 -15.92 -24.34
N GLY A 173 0.09 -16.69 -23.69
CA GLY A 173 0.10 -16.87 -22.25
C GLY A 173 -0.97 -17.85 -21.73
N PRO A 174 -1.03 -18.07 -20.40
CA PRO A 174 -0.22 -17.41 -19.39
C PRO A 174 1.28 -17.75 -19.49
N PHE A 175 2.15 -16.76 -19.24
CA PHE A 175 3.58 -16.86 -19.53
C PHE A 175 4.43 -17.34 -18.34
N LYS A 176 3.81 -17.56 -17.19
CA LYS A 176 4.48 -17.92 -15.93
C LYS A 176 3.67 -18.93 -15.13
N PRO A 177 4.33 -19.78 -14.33
CA PRO A 177 3.63 -20.70 -13.44
C PRO A 177 2.94 -19.97 -12.27
N ASP A 178 2.02 -20.63 -11.58
CA ASP A 178 1.22 -20.03 -10.51
C ASP A 178 2.05 -19.57 -9.30
N HIS A 179 3.13 -20.27 -8.99
CA HIS A 179 4.01 -19.96 -7.84
C HIS A 179 5.03 -18.86 -8.14
N TYR A 180 5.01 -18.27 -9.34
CA TYR A 180 5.92 -17.21 -9.73
C TYR A 180 5.60 -15.91 -8.96
N ARG A 181 6.61 -15.25 -8.40
CA ARG A 181 6.42 -14.14 -7.43
C ARG A 181 6.06 -12.79 -8.06
N TYR A 182 6.31 -12.61 -9.36
CA TYR A 182 5.84 -11.54 -10.26
C TYR A 182 6.17 -11.94 -11.69
#